data_AF-A0A9Q3K728-F1
#
_entry.id   AF-A0A9Q3K728-F1
#
_cell.length_a   1.000
_cell.length_b   1.000
_cell.length_c   1.000
_cell.angle_alpha   90.00
_cell.angle_beta   90.00
_cell.angle_gamma   90.00
#
_symmetry.space_group_name_H-M   'P 1'
#
loop_
_entity.id
_entity.type
_entity.pdbx_description
1 polymer ?
#
loop_
_entity_poly.entity_id
_entity_poly.type
_entity_poly.pdbx_seq_one_letter_code
_entity_poly.pdbx_strand_id
1 'polypeptide(L)'
;MLQEDFHIPVEIIVGKLHSLFTRTTKKWYYKMRQDHGKHDWSWWKSEMITKWANNSWMFKMENAFETAIFNSEKDKPLPWFLKQKDTLFALHPDMSDTLINMKILIKCEGELEHAIKCRCVEPCSTEDYINAMEDIITRARIGKTWAKIPMESKMVPTISREDKRPERPVFKCHKCGSTSNLANTCTKKTKINELKRKKNLT
;
A
#
# COMPACT_ATOMS: atom_id res chain seq x y z
N MET A 1 31.59 -15.14 8.00
CA MET A 1 31.93 -13.70 8.08
C MET A 1 32.43 -13.34 9.47
N LEU A 2 31.70 -12.75 10.42
CA LEU A 2 32.32 -12.18 11.64
C LEU A 2 33.21 -13.12 12.50
N GLN A 3 32.86 -14.40 12.64
CA GLN A 3 33.71 -15.36 13.39
C GLN A 3 34.99 -15.71 12.63
N GLU A 4 34.91 -15.84 11.31
CA GLU A 4 36.01 -16.22 10.41
C GLU A 4 36.95 -15.02 10.19
N ASP A 5 36.39 -13.83 9.98
CA ASP A 5 37.14 -12.61 9.68
C ASP A 5 37.97 -12.14 10.89
N PHE A 6 37.48 -12.37 12.11
CA PHE A 6 38.11 -11.90 13.35
C PHE A 6 38.68 -13.02 14.23
N HIS A 7 38.61 -14.28 13.79
CA HIS A 7 39.08 -15.45 14.55
C HIS A 7 38.57 -15.45 16.01
N ILE A 8 37.32 -15.03 16.20
CA ILE A 8 36.77 -14.85 17.55
C ILE A 8 36.60 -16.23 18.19
N PRO A 9 37.26 -16.50 19.33
CA PRO A 9 37.09 -17.76 20.04
C PRO A 9 35.63 -18.00 20.39
N VAL A 10 35.17 -19.24 20.25
CA VAL A 10 33.78 -19.65 20.51
C VAL A 10 33.38 -19.31 21.95
N GLU A 11 34.33 -19.35 22.88
CA GLU A 11 34.15 -18.97 24.28
C GLU A 11 33.73 -17.52 24.45
N ILE A 12 34.23 -16.61 23.60
CA ILE A 12 33.84 -15.19 23.62
C ILE A 12 32.41 -15.04 23.06
N ILE A 13 32.07 -15.76 21.99
CA ILE A 13 30.74 -15.72 21.39
C ILE A 13 29.70 -16.23 22.40
N VAL A 14 29.94 -17.40 22.99
CA VAL A 14 29.07 -17.99 24.01
C VAL A 14 29.07 -17.15 25.29
N GLY A 15 30.21 -16.54 25.66
CA GLY A 15 30.29 -15.56 26.74
C GLY A 15 29.39 -14.36 26.52
N LYS A 16 29.30 -13.84 25.29
CA LYS A 16 28.39 -12.72 24.95
C LYS A 16 26.92 -13.09 25.07
N LEU A 17 26.52 -14.36 24.88
CA LEU A 17 25.13 -14.78 25.10
C LEU A 17 24.63 -14.44 26.50
N HIS A 18 25.50 -14.50 27.51
CA HIS A 18 25.17 -14.09 28.87
C HIS A 18 24.73 -12.62 28.97
N SER A 19 25.38 -11.73 28.20
CA SER A 19 25.03 -10.30 28.14
C SER A 19 23.82 -10.00 27.27
N LEU A 20 23.61 -10.79 26.20
CA LEU A 20 22.51 -10.59 25.26
C LEU A 20 21.18 -11.11 25.80
N PHE A 21 21.20 -12.22 26.53
CA PHE A 21 19.99 -12.79 27.10
C PHE A 21 19.53 -12.03 28.33
N THR A 22 18.22 -11.80 28.39
CA THR A 22 17.57 -11.12 29.52
C THR A 22 16.54 -12.04 30.17
N ARG A 23 16.23 -11.76 31.45
CA ARG A 23 15.12 -12.39 32.21
C ARG A 23 15.11 -13.93 32.12
N THR A 24 14.07 -14.49 31.54
CA THR A 24 13.80 -15.94 31.43
C THR A 24 14.79 -16.64 30.51
N THR A 25 15.16 -16.00 29.40
CA THR A 25 16.18 -16.49 28.46
C THR A 25 17.53 -16.62 29.14
N LYS A 26 17.90 -15.66 29.99
CA LYS A 26 19.15 -15.70 30.75
C LYS A 26 19.18 -16.86 31.74
N LYS A 27 18.07 -17.09 32.46
CA LYS A 27 17.93 -18.24 33.38
C LYS A 27 18.04 -19.57 32.65
N TRP A 28 17.39 -19.70 31.49
CA TRP A 28 17.50 -20.89 30.64
C TRP A 28 18.94 -21.15 30.21
N TYR A 29 19.65 -20.11 29.75
CA TYR A 29 21.04 -20.24 29.32
C TYR A 29 21.94 -20.74 30.44
N TYR A 30 21.79 -20.20 31.65
CA TYR A 30 22.55 -20.67 32.80
C TYR A 30 22.27 -22.12 33.17
N LYS A 31 21.00 -22.52 33.16
CA LYS A 31 20.63 -23.92 33.40
C LYS A 31 21.27 -24.84 32.35
N MET A 32 21.14 -24.49 31.07
CA MET A 32 21.76 -25.26 29.98
C MET A 32 23.29 -25.35 30.10
N ARG A 33 23.96 -24.27 30.53
CA ARG A 33 25.40 -24.28 30.82
C ARG A 33 25.78 -25.17 32.00
N GLN A 34 24.94 -25.26 33.02
CA GLN A 34 25.17 -26.13 34.18
C GLN A 34 24.97 -27.60 33.81
N ASP A 35 23.90 -27.90 33.07
CA ASP A 35 23.49 -29.27 32.76
C ASP A 35 24.39 -29.90 31.68
N HIS A 36 24.81 -29.13 30.66
CA HIS A 36 25.55 -29.62 29.50
C HIS A 36 27.00 -29.13 29.41
N GLY A 37 27.40 -28.15 30.23
CA GLY A 37 28.77 -27.64 30.25
C GLY A 37 29.12 -26.72 29.07
N LYS A 38 30.35 -26.84 28.55
CA LYS A 38 30.86 -26.02 27.44
C LYS A 38 30.59 -26.73 26.11
N HIS A 39 30.01 -26.00 25.17
CA HIS A 39 29.69 -26.47 23.82
C HIS A 39 30.00 -25.39 22.79
N ASP A 40 30.06 -25.82 21.52
CA ASP A 40 30.33 -24.98 20.38
C ASP A 40 29.13 -24.09 19.99
N TRP A 41 29.36 -23.16 19.06
CA TRP A 41 28.32 -22.24 18.62
C TRP A 41 27.20 -22.93 17.85
N SER A 42 27.51 -23.95 17.04
CA SER A 42 26.52 -24.75 16.31
C SER A 42 25.51 -25.40 17.24
N TRP A 43 25.98 -26.00 18.33
CA TRP A 43 25.13 -26.60 19.34
C TRP A 43 24.22 -25.56 20.01
N TRP A 44 24.79 -24.42 20.43
CA TRP A 44 23.98 -23.33 21.00
C TRP A 44 22.93 -22.83 20.02
N LYS A 45 23.28 -22.66 18.75
CA LYS A 45 22.34 -22.26 17.70
C LYS A 45 21.18 -23.26 17.58
N SER A 46 21.49 -24.56 17.54
CA SER A 46 20.49 -25.63 17.51
C SER A 46 19.55 -25.58 18.71
N GLU A 47 20.09 -25.48 19.92
CA GLU A 47 19.27 -25.42 21.15
C GLU A 47 18.38 -24.19 21.22
N MET A 48 18.87 -23.03 20.77
CA MET A 48 18.06 -21.82 20.67
C MET A 48 16.89 -22.00 19.70
N ILE A 49 17.16 -22.56 18.51
CA ILE A 49 16.13 -22.84 17.50
C ILE A 49 15.10 -23.82 18.09
N THR A 50 15.54 -24.94 18.66
CA THR A 50 14.65 -25.92 19.28
C THR A 50 13.77 -25.31 20.38
N LYS A 51 14.33 -24.42 21.20
CA LYS A 51 13.59 -23.82 22.32
C LYS A 51 12.57 -22.78 21.89
N TRP A 52 12.93 -21.91 20.93
CA TRP A 52 12.15 -20.70 20.62
C TRP A 52 11.55 -20.67 19.22
N ALA A 53 12.14 -21.35 18.24
CA ALA A 53 11.59 -21.46 16.89
C ALA A 53 10.63 -22.66 16.75
N ASN A 54 9.73 -22.81 17.72
CA ASN A 54 8.69 -23.84 17.65
C ASN A 54 7.59 -23.47 16.64
N ASN A 55 6.74 -24.44 16.28
CA ASN A 55 5.64 -24.23 15.31
C ASN A 55 4.74 -23.05 15.66
N SER A 56 4.48 -22.81 16.95
CA SER A 56 3.66 -21.68 17.39
C SER A 56 4.34 -20.33 17.13
N TRP A 57 5.67 -20.26 17.22
CA TRP A 57 6.42 -19.07 16.85
C TRP A 57 6.46 -18.89 15.33
N MET A 58 6.70 -19.96 14.56
CA MET A 58 6.68 -19.90 13.10
C MET A 58 5.34 -19.39 12.58
N PHE A 59 4.24 -19.96 13.08
CA PHE A 59 2.89 -19.52 12.74
C PHE A 59 2.64 -18.04 13.08
N LYS A 60 3.16 -17.56 14.22
CA LYS A 60 3.06 -16.14 14.60
C LYS A 60 3.82 -15.23 13.65
N MET A 61 5.02 -15.64 13.23
CA MET A 61 5.84 -14.87 12.27
C MET A 61 5.20 -14.86 10.89
N GLU A 62 4.71 -16.01 10.41
CA GLU A 62 3.97 -16.12 9.15
C GLU A 62 2.74 -15.21 9.19
N ASN A 63 1.90 -15.32 10.21
CA ASN A 63 0.72 -14.47 10.34
C ASN A 63 1.08 -12.98 10.46
N ALA A 64 2.17 -12.64 11.15
CA ALA A 64 2.65 -11.27 11.24
C ALA A 64 3.04 -10.71 9.87
N PHE A 65 3.69 -11.49 9.02
CA PHE A 65 4.00 -11.09 7.65
C PHE A 65 2.74 -11.07 6.78
N GLU A 66 1.87 -12.08 6.88
CA GLU A 66 0.70 -12.18 6.02
C GLU A 66 -0.28 -11.02 6.21
N THR A 67 -0.45 -10.57 7.45
CA THR A 67 -1.33 -9.45 7.82
C THR A 67 -0.65 -8.08 7.72
N ALA A 68 0.66 -8.01 7.49
CA ALA A 68 1.40 -6.76 7.37
C ALA A 68 1.21 -6.15 5.97
N ILE A 69 0.07 -5.49 5.75
CA ILE A 69 -0.16 -4.65 4.57
C ILE A 69 0.42 -3.26 4.85
N PHE A 70 1.17 -2.71 3.91
CA PHE A 70 1.76 -1.37 4.06
C PHE A 70 0.69 -0.28 4.01
N ASN A 71 0.74 0.66 4.95
CA ASN A 71 -0.13 1.82 4.96
C ASN A 71 0.69 3.13 4.88
N SER A 72 0.59 3.84 3.77
CA SER A 72 1.42 5.05 3.54
C SER A 72 1.14 6.24 4.48
N GLU A 73 0.03 6.22 5.23
CA GLU A 73 -0.29 7.25 6.22
C GLU A 73 0.29 6.95 7.59
N LYS A 74 0.41 5.65 7.92
CA LYS A 74 0.80 5.19 9.25
C LYS A 74 2.25 4.72 9.29
N ASP A 75 2.69 4.07 8.23
CA ASP A 75 3.96 3.39 8.13
C ASP A 75 5.00 4.26 7.42
N LYS A 76 6.24 4.20 7.92
CA LYS A 76 7.40 4.76 7.23
C LYS A 76 8.05 3.64 6.40
N PRO A 77 8.39 3.87 5.12
CA PRO A 77 8.90 2.84 4.22
C PRO A 77 10.11 2.08 4.77
N LEU A 78 11.21 2.78 5.12
CA LEU A 78 12.43 2.15 5.63
C LEU A 78 12.20 1.19 6.81
N PRO A 79 11.68 1.62 7.97
CA PRO A 79 11.53 0.73 9.12
C PRO A 79 10.50 -0.37 8.89
N TRP A 80 9.45 -0.10 8.10
CA TRP A 80 8.45 -1.11 7.78
C TRP A 80 9.04 -2.19 6.88
N PHE A 81 9.76 -1.81 5.83
CA PHE A 81 10.36 -2.73 4.87
C PHE A 81 11.41 -3.62 5.53
N LEU A 82 12.30 -3.03 6.33
CA LEU A 82 13.32 -3.78 7.08
C LEU A 82 12.70 -4.78 8.06
N LYS A 83 11.62 -4.41 8.74
CA LYS A 83 10.89 -5.34 9.61
C LYS A 83 10.33 -6.55 8.85
N GLN A 84 9.79 -6.33 7.65
CA GLN A 84 9.30 -7.44 6.82
C GLN A 84 10.45 -8.30 6.30
N LYS A 85 11.58 -7.69 5.91
CA LYS A 85 12.80 -8.40 5.51
C LYS A 85 13.31 -9.29 6.64
N ASP A 86 13.42 -8.77 7.87
CA ASP A 86 13.84 -9.54 9.04
C ASP A 86 12.88 -10.72 9.33
N THR A 87 11.57 -10.49 9.19
CA THR A 87 10.55 -11.52 9.41
C THR A 87 10.67 -12.65 8.38
N LEU A 88 10.82 -12.31 7.10
CA LEU A 88 11.01 -13.29 6.02
C LEU A 88 12.33 -14.03 6.14
N PHE A 89 13.42 -13.34 6.50
CA PHE A 89 14.72 -13.97 6.71
C PHE A 89 14.70 -14.96 7.88
N ALA A 90 13.94 -14.63 8.94
CA ALA A 90 13.76 -15.53 10.08
C ALA A 90 12.95 -16.79 9.73
N LEU A 91 12.01 -16.69 8.79
CA LEU A 91 11.19 -17.82 8.29
C LEU A 91 11.91 -18.63 7.21
N HIS A 92 12.67 -17.96 6.35
CA HIS A 92 13.27 -18.53 5.14
C HIS A 92 14.71 -17.99 4.96
N PRO A 93 15.68 -18.49 5.76
CA PRO A 93 17.05 -17.98 5.74
C PRO A 93 17.78 -18.23 4.41
N ASP A 94 17.33 -19.21 3.63
CA ASP A 94 17.92 -19.58 2.34
C ASP A 94 17.27 -18.84 1.14
N MET A 95 16.33 -17.93 1.40
CA MET A 95 15.66 -17.17 0.35
C MET A 95 16.56 -16.05 -0.19
N SER A 96 16.56 -15.84 -1.50
CA SER A 96 17.33 -14.75 -2.10
C SER A 96 16.75 -13.38 -1.75
N ASP A 97 17.63 -12.39 -1.60
CA ASP A 97 17.25 -11.00 -1.30
C ASP A 97 16.26 -10.44 -2.34
N THR A 98 16.44 -10.77 -3.62
CA THR A 98 15.50 -10.38 -4.69
C THR A 98 14.10 -10.94 -4.43
N LEU A 99 13.99 -12.23 -4.07
CA LEU A 99 12.69 -12.86 -3.81
C LEU A 99 12.05 -12.34 -2.53
N ILE A 100 12.85 -12.07 -1.49
CA ILE A 100 12.41 -11.40 -0.26
C ILE A 100 11.81 -10.04 -0.59
N ASN A 101 12.54 -9.20 -1.34
CA ASN A 101 12.08 -7.87 -1.73
C ASN A 101 10.78 -7.95 -2.53
N MET A 102 10.68 -8.85 -3.51
CA MET A 102 9.44 -9.05 -4.29
C MET A 102 8.25 -9.46 -3.43
N LYS A 103 8.44 -10.35 -2.45
CA LYS A 103 7.38 -10.73 -1.50
C LYS A 103 6.91 -9.54 -0.66
N ILE A 104 7.82 -8.68 -0.24
CA ILE A 104 7.48 -7.46 0.52
C ILE A 104 6.69 -6.47 -0.36
N LEU A 105 7.05 -6.33 -1.65
CA LEU A 105 6.34 -5.43 -2.56
C LEU A 105 4.88 -5.83 -2.77
N ILE A 106 4.57 -7.12 -2.82
CA ILE A 106 3.18 -7.61 -2.92
C ILE A 106 2.34 -7.07 -1.75
N LYS A 107 2.93 -6.87 -0.57
CA LYS A 107 2.26 -6.30 0.61
C LYS A 107 2.04 -4.78 0.54
N CYS A 108 2.55 -4.10 -0.48
CA CYS A 108 2.23 -2.69 -0.75
C CYS A 108 0.89 -2.52 -1.49
N GLU A 109 0.48 -3.55 -2.23
CA GLU A 109 -0.76 -3.66 -3.00
C GLU A 109 -0.99 -2.55 -4.07
N GLY A 110 -1.76 -2.90 -5.10
CA GLY A 110 -2.32 -1.95 -6.07
C GLY A 110 -1.30 -1.06 -6.78
N GLU A 111 -1.60 0.24 -6.83
CA GLU A 111 -0.81 1.23 -7.58
C GLU A 111 0.58 1.44 -6.99
N LEU A 112 0.75 1.26 -5.68
CA LEU A 112 2.04 1.46 -5.02
C LEU A 112 3.03 0.37 -5.43
N GLU A 113 2.61 -0.89 -5.40
CA GLU A 113 3.43 -2.02 -5.89
C GLU A 113 3.87 -1.79 -7.34
N HIS A 114 2.93 -1.43 -8.22
CA HIS A 114 3.22 -1.19 -9.63
C HIS A 114 4.19 -0.02 -9.82
N ALA A 115 3.96 1.10 -9.13
CA ALA A 115 4.80 2.29 -9.23
C ALA A 115 6.24 2.04 -8.75
N ILE A 116 6.43 1.20 -7.72
CA ILE A 116 7.75 0.81 -7.23
C ILE A 116 8.44 -0.08 -8.27
N LYS A 117 7.75 -1.09 -8.81
CA LYS A 117 8.28 -1.98 -9.86
C LYS A 117 8.74 -1.20 -11.10
N CYS A 118 8.00 -0.17 -11.52
CA CYS A 118 8.42 0.68 -12.64
C CYS A 118 9.69 1.49 -12.39
N ARG A 119 10.04 1.77 -11.12
CA ARG A 119 11.28 2.49 -10.75
C ARG A 119 12.46 1.56 -10.51
N CYS A 120 12.20 0.30 -10.19
CA CYS A 120 13.19 -0.70 -9.81
C CYS A 120 13.47 -1.64 -10.99
N VAL A 121 14.46 -1.30 -11.83
CA VAL A 121 14.90 -2.17 -12.93
C VAL A 121 15.95 -3.15 -12.39
N GLU A 122 15.83 -4.43 -12.70
CA GLU A 122 16.77 -5.44 -12.23
C GLU A 122 18.17 -5.29 -12.86
N PRO A 123 19.27 -5.54 -12.10
CA PRO A 123 19.29 -5.90 -10.68
C PRO A 123 19.01 -4.70 -9.76
N CYS A 124 18.17 -4.91 -8.74
CA CYS A 124 17.71 -3.88 -7.82
C CYS A 124 17.98 -4.28 -6.37
N SER A 125 18.65 -3.43 -5.59
CA SER A 125 18.98 -3.69 -4.19
C SER A 125 17.79 -3.44 -3.26
N THR A 126 17.87 -3.90 -2.01
CA THR A 126 16.85 -3.57 -0.99
C THR A 126 16.76 -2.05 -0.78
N GLU A 127 17.90 -1.36 -0.81
CA GLU A 127 17.98 0.09 -0.70
C GLU A 127 17.24 0.79 -1.86
N ASP A 128 17.40 0.30 -3.09
CA ASP A 128 16.71 0.86 -4.25
C ASP A 128 15.18 0.74 -4.12
N TYR A 129 14.68 -0.41 -3.64
CA TYR A 129 13.25 -0.59 -3.37
C TYR A 129 12.73 0.39 -2.31
N ILE A 130 13.48 0.56 -1.22
CA ILE A 130 13.11 1.47 -0.13
C ILE A 130 13.12 2.92 -0.63
N ASN A 131 14.18 3.33 -1.34
CA ASN A 131 14.30 4.67 -1.91
C ASN A 131 13.17 4.97 -2.90
N ALA A 132 12.82 4.02 -3.77
CA ALA A 132 11.71 4.16 -4.71
C ALA A 132 10.37 4.32 -3.97
N MET A 133 10.15 3.51 -2.93
CA MET A 133 8.95 3.57 -2.09
C MET A 133 8.83 4.93 -1.37
N GLU A 134 9.92 5.42 -0.78
CA GLU A 134 9.98 6.74 -0.15
C GLU A 134 9.70 7.88 -1.15
N ASP A 135 10.32 7.82 -2.33
CA ASP A 135 10.14 8.81 -3.39
C ASP A 135 8.68 8.88 -3.86
N ILE A 136 8.04 7.73 -4.09
CA ILE A 136 6.64 7.66 -4.52
C ILE A 136 5.70 8.26 -3.47
N ILE A 137 5.87 7.90 -2.21
CA ILE A 137 4.98 8.33 -1.12
C ILE A 137 5.16 9.82 -0.82
N THR A 138 6.39 10.32 -0.92
CA THR A 138 6.71 11.74 -0.66
C THR A 138 6.33 12.64 -1.82
N ARG A 139 6.67 12.27 -3.06
CA ARG A 139 6.49 13.12 -4.25
C ARG A 139 5.19 12.88 -5.00
N ALA A 140 4.85 11.61 -5.25
CA ALA A 140 3.66 11.26 -6.03
C ALA A 140 2.38 11.17 -5.18
N ARG A 141 2.52 11.08 -3.83
CA ARG A 141 1.41 10.89 -2.87
C ARG A 141 0.52 9.68 -3.18
N ILE A 142 1.03 8.72 -3.95
CA ILE A 142 0.34 7.45 -4.25
C ILE A 142 0.26 6.64 -2.96
N GLY A 143 -0.90 6.01 -2.72
CA GLY A 143 -1.18 5.22 -1.52
C GLY A 143 -1.68 6.01 -0.31
N LYS A 144 -1.73 7.36 -0.38
CA LYS A 144 -2.33 8.20 0.68
C LYS A 144 -3.82 8.30 0.45
N THR A 145 -4.63 7.94 1.46
CA THR A 145 -6.04 8.30 1.46
C THR A 145 -6.14 9.78 1.79
N TRP A 146 -6.80 10.55 0.94
CA TRP A 146 -7.06 11.94 1.27
C TRP A 146 -8.03 11.95 2.45
N ALA A 147 -7.60 12.53 3.57
CA ALA A 147 -8.51 12.80 4.68
C ALA A 147 -9.72 13.53 4.10
N LYS A 148 -10.92 12.94 4.26
CA LYS A 148 -12.15 13.68 3.99
C LYS A 148 -12.12 14.88 4.92
N ILE A 149 -11.79 16.05 4.37
CA ILE A 149 -11.94 17.31 5.09
C ILE A 149 -13.37 17.26 5.62
N PRO A 150 -13.61 17.39 6.95
CA PRO A 150 -14.95 17.58 7.45
C PRO A 150 -15.47 18.78 6.69
N MET A 151 -16.42 18.55 5.80
CA MET A 151 -17.13 19.64 5.16
C MET A 151 -17.91 20.25 6.31
N GLU A 152 -17.29 21.20 7.04
CA GLU A 152 -18.01 22.07 7.93
C GLU A 152 -19.12 22.64 7.08
N SER A 153 -20.33 22.17 7.38
CA SER A 153 -21.56 22.75 6.90
C SER A 153 -21.53 24.19 7.37
N LYS A 154 -20.95 25.08 6.56
CA LYS A 154 -21.19 26.50 6.69
C LYS A 154 -22.69 26.63 6.55
N MET A 155 -23.35 26.88 7.68
CA MET A 155 -24.77 27.14 7.73
C MET A 155 -25.06 28.20 6.68
N VAL A 156 -25.66 27.77 5.58
CA VAL A 156 -26.11 28.67 4.52
C VAL A 156 -27.20 29.52 5.16
N PRO A 157 -27.12 30.85 5.15
CA PRO A 157 -28.22 31.67 5.61
C PRO A 157 -29.45 31.31 4.79
N THR A 158 -30.53 30.92 5.46
CA THR A 158 -31.83 30.64 4.83
C THR A 158 -32.34 31.93 4.19
N ILE A 159 -31.99 32.14 2.92
CA ILE A 159 -32.70 33.05 2.05
C ILE A 159 -33.86 32.24 1.49
N SER A 160 -35.07 32.58 1.92
CA SER A 160 -36.30 32.11 1.30
C SER A 160 -36.27 32.48 -0.19
N ARG A 161 -35.91 31.50 -1.03
CA ARG A 161 -36.02 31.64 -2.48
C ARG A 161 -37.40 31.14 -2.87
N GLU A 162 -38.26 32.06 -3.30
CA GLU A 162 -39.43 31.71 -4.09
C GLU A 162 -38.98 30.87 -5.30
N ASP A 163 -39.63 29.72 -5.48
CA ASP A 163 -39.40 28.78 -6.57
C ASP A 163 -39.71 29.42 -7.94
N LYS A 164 -38.75 30.13 -8.51
CA LYS A 164 -38.74 30.39 -9.96
C LYS A 164 -38.04 29.25 -10.65
N ARG A 165 -38.79 28.16 -10.86
CA ARG A 165 -38.42 27.09 -11.80
C ARG A 165 -38.25 27.73 -13.18
N PRO A 166 -37.10 27.61 -13.87
CA PRO A 166 -37.01 28.07 -15.25
C PRO A 166 -37.98 27.25 -16.10
N GLU A 167 -38.92 27.93 -16.76
CA GLU A 167 -39.85 27.29 -17.70
C GLU A 167 -39.04 26.54 -18.76
N ARG A 168 -39.34 25.25 -18.94
CA ARG A 168 -38.73 24.47 -20.01
C ARG A 168 -39.13 25.11 -21.35
N PRO A 169 -38.18 25.39 -22.26
CA PRO A 169 -38.51 25.97 -23.56
C PRO A 169 -39.45 25.02 -24.30
N VAL A 170 -40.65 25.52 -24.60
CA VAL A 170 -41.68 24.78 -25.33
C VAL A 170 -41.26 24.69 -26.79
N PHE A 171 -40.72 23.54 -27.18
CA PHE A 171 -40.27 23.31 -28.55
C PHE A 171 -41.48 23.06 -29.47
N LYS A 172 -41.61 23.85 -30.55
CA LYS A 172 -42.66 23.68 -31.57
C LYS A 172 -42.08 22.96 -32.78
N CYS A 173 -42.82 22.00 -33.32
CA CYS A 173 -42.46 21.34 -34.57
C CYS A 173 -42.35 22.36 -35.72
N HIS A 174 -41.19 22.48 -36.34
CA HIS A 174 -41.00 23.42 -37.45
C HIS A 174 -41.76 23.05 -38.74
N LYS A 175 -42.31 21.83 -38.87
CA LYS A 175 -43.13 21.42 -40.04
C LYS A 175 -44.61 21.77 -39.89
N CYS A 176 -45.18 21.68 -38.68
CA CYS A 176 -46.62 21.85 -38.46
C CYS A 176 -47.00 22.81 -37.32
N GLY A 177 -46.02 23.34 -36.59
CA GLY A 177 -46.20 24.28 -35.49
C GLY A 177 -46.71 23.69 -34.17
N SER A 178 -47.00 22.39 -34.09
CA SER A 178 -47.52 21.76 -32.86
C SER A 178 -46.42 21.46 -31.84
N THR A 179 -46.76 21.51 -30.55
CA THR A 179 -45.89 21.18 -29.41
C THR A 179 -45.95 19.71 -29.01
N SER A 180 -46.86 18.94 -29.62
CA SER A 180 -47.11 17.54 -29.28
C SER A 180 -46.07 16.56 -29.83
N ASN A 181 -45.34 16.93 -30.88
CA ASN A 181 -44.42 16.05 -31.59
C ASN A 181 -43.21 16.83 -32.11
N LEU A 182 -42.10 16.12 -32.35
CA LEU A 182 -40.90 16.69 -32.97
C LEU A 182 -40.98 16.63 -34.51
N ALA A 183 -40.17 17.44 -35.20
CA ALA A 183 -40.24 17.58 -36.66
C ALA A 183 -39.84 16.30 -37.44
N ASN A 184 -39.05 15.43 -36.81
CA ASN A 184 -38.65 14.12 -37.35
C ASN A 184 -39.77 13.08 -37.27
N THR A 185 -40.71 13.21 -36.32
CA THR A 185 -41.86 12.30 -36.16
C THR A 185 -43.18 12.92 -36.63
N CYS A 186 -43.12 14.05 -37.34
CA CYS A 186 -44.30 14.77 -37.79
C CYS A 186 -44.92 14.14 -39.05
N THR A 187 -46.18 13.72 -38.94
CA THR A 187 -46.98 13.12 -40.02
C THR A 187 -47.73 14.14 -40.90
N LYS A 188 -47.64 15.45 -40.60
CA LYS A 188 -48.34 16.52 -41.34
C LYS A 188 -47.42 17.16 -42.40
N LYS A 189 -47.93 17.36 -43.63
CA LYS A 189 -47.19 17.98 -44.75
C LYS A 189 -46.98 19.49 -44.53
N THR A 190 -45.79 19.99 -44.88
CA THR A 190 -45.35 21.39 -44.72
C THR A 190 -46.24 22.37 -45.49
N LYS A 191 -46.72 23.45 -44.85
CA LYS A 191 -47.37 24.58 -45.54
C LYS A 191 -46.29 25.49 -46.15
N ILE A 192 -46.02 25.34 -47.45
CA ILE A 192 -45.18 26.25 -48.22
C ILE A 192 -46.08 27.39 -48.73
N ASN A 193 -46.04 28.55 -48.08
CA ASN A 193 -46.25 29.86 -48.73
C ASN A 193 -46.09 30.99 -47.72
N GLU A 194 -44.85 31.46 -47.51
CA GLU A 194 -44.57 32.82 -47.00
C GLU A 194 -43.10 33.25 -47.24
N LEU A 195 -42.49 32.83 -48.36
CA LEU A 195 -41.10 33.16 -48.72
C LEU A 195 -40.96 34.16 -49.89
N LYS A 196 -42.00 34.95 -50.19
CA LYS A 196 -41.94 36.00 -51.22
C LYS A 196 -42.46 37.34 -50.70
N ARG A 197 -41.69 38.05 -49.86
CA ARG A 197 -41.83 39.51 -49.66
C ARG A 197 -40.72 40.23 -48.87
N LYS A 198 -39.50 39.67 -48.77
CA LYS A 198 -38.34 40.36 -48.13
C LYS A 198 -37.05 40.29 -48.97
N LYS A 199 -37.17 40.34 -50.30
CA LYS A 199 -36.06 40.64 -51.20
C LYS A 199 -36.58 41.66 -52.21
N ASN A 200 -36.42 42.94 -51.88
CA ASN A 200 -36.38 44.12 -52.75
C ASN A 200 -36.58 45.36 -51.88
N LEU A 201 -35.51 45.78 -51.20
CA LEU A 201 -35.23 47.18 -50.86
C LEU A 201 -33.79 47.23 -50.33
N THR A 202 -32.84 47.26 -51.25
CA THR A 202 -31.52 47.87 -51.08
C THR A 202 -31.08 48.33 -52.46
#